data_AF-A0A3D5E311-F1
#
_entry.id   AF-A0A3D5E311-F1
#
_cell.length_a   1.000
_cell.length_b   1.000
_cell.length_c   1.000
_cell.angle_alpha   90.00
_cell.angle_beta   90.00
_cell.angle_gamma   90.00
#
_symmetry.space_group_name_H-M   'P 1'
#
loop_
_entity.id
_entity.type
_entity.pdbx_description
1 polymer ?
#
loop_
_entity_poly.entity_id
_entity_poly.type
_entity_poly.pdbx_seq_one_letter_code
_entity_poly.pdbx_strand_id
1 'polypeptide(L)'
;MTVRITKPEFNIREKLSELDIPVGNHGSQLMRSSTVGESQRLLQIKNRKNYFINGDCRIWQRGTSNPNVSNYGCDRFWKANGATQMDRSTDVPAYNTTGALGFSYSMKVTSNGSGSTIGQPIELIDTGVSQFPNGKQYTLSFYAKSDSGTGDLSVVVYYRNTKFSNTNQVNWEPNHAPHVGTMGRGWQRYSFVFTAPAVNSNNTMLAFELNFNVTAYFTGFQLEEGPQATPFEFTNKAEELALCQRYFFRMKPANNYSSYGMGGAYSSTQAVAFMYFPVPMRVSPSFSYSGALSTFYDKVGGFNSSGDFTNITKTQTMGTALTGIPHLELLVTVASGGTSGNPFILATENTTNTHFDFDAEM
;
A
#
# COMPACT_ATOMS: atom_id res chain seq x y z
N MET A 1 -67.48 33.46 -39.77
CA MET A 1 -67.18 33.26 -38.34
C MET A 1 -65.73 32.81 -38.25
N THR A 2 -64.82 33.69 -37.84
CA THR A 2 -63.36 33.43 -37.92
C THR A 2 -62.90 32.83 -36.59
N VAL A 3 -62.58 31.53 -36.59
CA VAL A 3 -62.06 30.83 -35.41
C VAL A 3 -60.60 31.24 -35.21
N ARG A 4 -60.31 31.98 -34.14
CA ARG A 4 -58.92 32.23 -33.71
C ARG A 4 -58.48 31.08 -32.80
N ILE A 5 -57.51 30.30 -33.27
CA ILE A 5 -56.81 29.31 -32.45
C ILE A 5 -55.58 30.01 -31.87
N THR A 6 -55.62 30.37 -30.60
CA THR A 6 -54.44 30.83 -29.86
C THR A 6 -53.79 29.63 -29.19
N LYS A 7 -52.48 29.44 -29.42
CA LYS A 7 -51.70 28.47 -28.63
C LYS A 7 -51.71 28.92 -27.16
N PRO A 8 -51.85 27.98 -26.20
CA PRO A 8 -51.77 28.31 -24.78
C PRO A 8 -50.44 28.98 -24.47
N GLU A 9 -50.47 29.95 -23.56
CA GLU A 9 -49.33 30.78 -23.19
C GLU A 9 -48.18 29.91 -22.66
N PHE A 10 -46.99 30.09 -23.24
CA PHE A 10 -45.80 29.32 -22.89
C PHE A 10 -45.11 29.98 -21.69
N ASN A 11 -45.30 29.41 -20.50
CA ASN A 11 -44.65 29.89 -19.28
C ASN A 11 -43.21 29.37 -19.19
N ILE A 12 -42.26 30.24 -19.56
CA ILE A 12 -40.82 29.93 -19.56
C ILE A 12 -40.33 29.55 -18.14
N ARG A 13 -40.91 30.11 -17.07
CA ARG A 13 -40.50 29.82 -15.69
C ARG A 13 -40.87 28.40 -15.24
N GLU A 14 -42.04 27.92 -15.63
CA GLU A 14 -42.49 26.55 -15.37
C GLU A 14 -41.59 25.55 -16.10
N LYS A 15 -41.29 25.81 -17.38
CA LYS A 15 -40.39 24.94 -18.16
C LYS A 15 -38.95 24.95 -17.65
N LEU A 16 -38.46 26.08 -17.16
CA LEU A 16 -37.15 26.17 -16.49
C LEU A 16 -37.11 25.34 -15.20
N SER A 17 -38.20 25.32 -14.41
CA SER A 17 -38.28 24.48 -13.21
C SER A 17 -38.39 22.98 -13.51
N GLU A 18 -38.92 22.60 -14.68
CA GLU A 18 -38.91 21.21 -15.17
C GLU A 18 -37.55 20.79 -15.75
N LEU A 19 -36.73 21.76 -16.20
CA LEU A 19 -35.38 21.57 -16.73
C LEU A 19 -34.31 21.49 -15.64
N ASP A 20 -34.58 22.03 -14.45
CA ASP A 20 -33.74 21.84 -13.26
C ASP A 20 -33.89 20.39 -12.76
N ILE A 21 -33.21 19.47 -13.43
CA ILE A 21 -32.94 18.15 -12.87
C ILE A 21 -32.26 18.42 -11.52
N PRO A 22 -32.78 17.92 -10.38
CA PRO A 22 -32.16 18.11 -9.08
C PRO A 22 -30.89 17.27 -9.00
N VAL A 23 -29.86 17.72 -9.70
CA VAL A 23 -28.52 17.20 -9.59
C VAL A 23 -27.95 17.79 -8.30
N GLY A 24 -27.71 16.93 -7.31
CA GLY A 24 -27.07 17.36 -6.06
C GLY A 24 -25.74 18.07 -6.33
N ASN A 25 -25.10 18.61 -5.27
CA ASN A 25 -23.84 19.36 -5.39
C ASN A 25 -22.77 18.66 -6.25
N HIS A 26 -22.74 17.33 -6.25
CA HIS A 26 -21.84 16.56 -7.08
C HIS A 26 -22.22 16.52 -8.57
N GLY A 27 -23.51 16.36 -8.89
CA GLY A 27 -23.96 16.35 -10.29
C GLY A 27 -23.86 17.73 -10.94
N SER A 28 -24.06 18.81 -10.18
CA SER A 28 -23.80 20.17 -10.67
C SER A 28 -22.32 20.44 -10.91
N GLN A 29 -21.42 19.92 -10.07
CA GLN A 29 -19.97 19.95 -10.33
C GLN A 29 -19.60 19.18 -11.60
N LEU A 30 -20.20 18.01 -11.81
CA LEU A 30 -19.95 17.20 -13.00
C LEU A 30 -20.40 17.90 -14.28
N MET A 31 -21.60 18.47 -14.28
CA MET A 31 -22.15 19.22 -15.41
C MET A 31 -21.38 20.51 -15.71
N ARG A 32 -20.69 21.08 -14.71
CA ARG A 32 -19.83 22.26 -14.84
C ARG A 32 -18.39 21.93 -15.18
N SER A 33 -18.01 20.66 -15.21
CA SER A 33 -16.64 20.27 -15.56
C SER A 33 -16.35 20.62 -17.03
N SER A 34 -15.22 21.27 -17.24
CA SER A 34 -14.84 21.83 -18.55
C SER A 34 -13.96 20.89 -19.37
N THR A 35 -13.41 19.87 -18.71
CA THR A 35 -12.55 18.87 -19.35
C THR A 35 -12.93 17.46 -18.91
N VAL A 36 -12.66 16.48 -19.78
CA VAL A 36 -12.82 15.05 -19.46
C VAL A 36 -12.01 14.67 -18.21
N GLY A 37 -10.85 15.31 -17.98
CA GLY A 37 -10.04 15.08 -16.79
C GLY A 37 -10.70 15.56 -15.49
N GLU A 38 -11.36 16.72 -15.51
CA GLU A 38 -12.17 17.21 -14.38
C GLU A 38 -13.37 16.31 -14.13
N SER A 39 -14.10 15.90 -15.18
CA SER A 39 -15.21 14.96 -15.05
C SER A 39 -14.74 13.62 -14.47
N GLN A 40 -13.62 13.09 -14.94
CA GLN A 40 -13.02 11.85 -14.43
C GLN A 40 -12.50 11.97 -13.00
N ARG A 41 -11.99 13.14 -12.59
CA ARG A 41 -11.58 13.41 -11.21
C ARG A 41 -12.79 13.48 -10.29
N LEU A 42 -13.87 14.15 -10.72
CA LEU A 42 -15.13 14.21 -9.99
C LEU A 42 -15.75 12.82 -9.86
N LEU A 43 -15.78 12.05 -10.94
CA LEU A 43 -16.27 10.68 -10.95
C LEU A 43 -15.30 9.65 -10.35
N GLN A 44 -14.09 10.06 -9.95
CA GLN A 44 -13.01 9.19 -9.45
C GLN A 44 -12.65 8.04 -10.42
N ILE A 45 -12.87 8.22 -11.73
CA ILE A 45 -12.70 7.18 -12.76
C ILE A 45 -11.24 6.92 -13.13
N LYS A 46 -10.31 7.86 -12.87
CA LYS A 46 -8.91 7.71 -13.32
C LYS A 46 -7.82 7.76 -12.25
N ASN A 47 -8.04 8.43 -11.12
CA ASN A 47 -7.01 8.59 -10.10
C ASN A 47 -7.65 8.44 -8.72
N ARG A 48 -6.98 7.66 -7.86
CA ARG A 48 -7.26 7.64 -6.43
C ARG A 48 -7.03 9.03 -5.87
N LYS A 49 -7.96 9.48 -5.04
CA LYS A 49 -7.82 10.69 -4.24
C LYS A 49 -6.77 10.50 -3.15
N ASN A 50 -6.71 9.30 -2.57
CA ASN A 50 -5.78 8.95 -1.52
C ASN A 50 -4.44 8.44 -2.06
N TYR A 51 -3.36 9.16 -1.73
CA TYR A 51 -1.99 8.75 -2.06
C TYR A 51 -1.44 7.60 -1.21
N PHE A 52 -2.01 7.34 -0.02
CA PHE A 52 -1.64 6.17 0.75
C PHE A 52 -2.17 4.88 0.11
N ILE A 53 -1.34 3.85 0.17
CA ILE A 53 -1.74 2.48 -0.13
C ILE A 53 -2.03 1.78 1.20
N ASN A 54 -3.10 1.02 1.24
CA ASN A 54 -3.63 0.30 2.40
C ASN A 54 -3.93 1.21 3.61
N GLY A 55 -4.40 2.44 3.35
CA GLY A 55 -4.70 3.40 4.41
C GLY A 55 -5.80 2.96 5.38
N ASP A 56 -6.66 2.03 4.97
CA ASP A 56 -7.72 1.41 5.78
C ASP A 56 -7.29 0.14 6.52
N CYS A 57 -6.00 -0.21 6.45
CA CYS A 57 -5.37 -1.30 7.18
C CYS A 57 -5.93 -2.70 6.90
N ARG A 58 -6.48 -2.95 5.70
CA ARG A 58 -7.12 -4.24 5.37
C ARG A 58 -6.16 -5.33 4.87
N ILE A 59 -5.05 -4.94 4.27
CA ILE A 59 -4.04 -5.85 3.70
C ILE A 59 -2.87 -6.03 4.69
N TRP A 60 -2.46 -7.27 4.91
CA TRP A 60 -1.38 -7.65 5.85
C TRP A 60 -0.58 -8.82 5.30
N GLN A 61 0.09 -8.61 4.17
CA GLN A 61 0.80 -9.68 3.45
C GLN A 61 2.00 -10.24 4.23
N ARG A 62 2.61 -9.42 5.08
CA ARG A 62 3.79 -9.76 5.90
C ARG A 62 3.45 -10.52 7.20
N GLY A 63 2.18 -10.81 7.42
CA GLY A 63 1.66 -11.38 8.68
C GLY A 63 0.89 -10.33 9.48
N THR A 64 0.04 -10.79 10.40
CA THR A 64 -0.87 -9.91 11.17
C THR A 64 -0.28 -9.42 12.49
N SER A 65 0.97 -9.77 12.78
CA SER A 65 1.74 -9.34 13.94
C SER A 65 3.21 -9.26 13.52
N ASN A 66 3.87 -8.16 13.84
CA ASN A 66 5.30 -8.00 13.60
C ASN A 66 6.00 -7.38 14.84
N PRO A 67 6.80 -8.17 15.59
CA PRO A 67 7.53 -7.70 16.77
C PRO A 67 8.90 -7.08 16.47
N ASN A 68 9.32 -7.02 15.20
CA ASN A 68 10.64 -6.52 14.82
C ASN A 68 10.63 -4.99 14.68
N VAL A 69 11.54 -4.32 15.35
CA VAL A 69 11.77 -2.86 15.23
C VAL A 69 12.28 -2.51 13.83
N SER A 70 12.03 -1.28 13.37
CA SER A 70 12.50 -0.76 12.06
C SER A 70 12.06 -1.63 10.89
N ASN A 71 10.79 -2.07 10.90
CA ASN A 71 10.25 -3.04 9.96
C ASN A 71 8.82 -2.69 9.53
N TYR A 72 8.38 -3.29 8.44
CA TYR A 72 7.03 -3.21 7.87
C TYR A 72 6.03 -4.11 8.59
N GLY A 73 4.84 -3.61 8.89
CA GLY A 73 3.77 -4.38 9.54
C GLY A 73 2.51 -4.43 8.69
N CYS A 74 1.70 -3.36 8.77
CA CYS A 74 0.47 -3.19 8.01
C CYS A 74 0.79 -2.92 6.54
N ASP A 75 1.22 -3.98 5.87
CA ASP A 75 1.70 -3.96 4.49
C ASP A 75 2.85 -2.96 4.28
N ARG A 76 2.59 -1.83 3.61
CA ARG A 76 3.55 -0.75 3.33
C ARG A 76 3.84 0.17 4.52
N PHE A 77 3.12 0.06 5.62
CA PHE A 77 3.42 0.87 6.82
C PHE A 77 4.61 0.28 7.57
N TRP A 78 5.66 1.08 7.71
CA TRP A 78 6.82 0.77 8.55
C TRP A 78 6.68 1.37 9.93
N LYS A 79 7.40 0.80 10.90
CA LYS A 79 7.56 1.33 12.25
C LYS A 79 9.04 1.45 12.59
N ALA A 80 9.42 2.46 13.38
CA ALA A 80 10.79 2.69 13.81
C ALA A 80 10.85 3.39 15.18
N ASN A 81 12.06 3.65 15.65
CA ASN A 81 12.34 4.31 16.94
C ASN A 81 11.73 3.49 18.10
N GLY A 82 10.92 4.12 18.94
CA GLY A 82 10.26 3.47 20.07
C GLY A 82 9.10 2.52 19.72
N ALA A 83 8.75 2.39 18.43
CA ALA A 83 7.67 1.51 17.99
C ALA A 83 8.15 0.05 17.89
N THR A 84 7.77 -0.78 18.86
CA THR A 84 8.33 -2.13 19.05
C THR A 84 7.51 -3.22 18.39
N GLN A 85 6.19 -3.06 18.28
CA GLN A 85 5.31 -4.08 17.70
C GLN A 85 4.20 -3.42 16.89
N MET A 86 3.77 -4.07 15.81
CA MET A 86 2.60 -3.66 15.03
C MET A 86 1.71 -4.87 14.76
N ASP A 87 0.46 -4.80 15.23
CA ASP A 87 -0.52 -5.88 15.14
C ASP A 87 -1.79 -5.41 14.44
N ARG A 88 -2.45 -6.34 13.75
CA ARG A 88 -3.79 -6.10 13.21
C ARG A 88 -4.82 -6.18 14.33
N SER A 89 -5.69 -5.19 14.42
CA SER A 89 -6.80 -5.14 15.36
C SER A 89 -8.14 -5.00 14.63
N THR A 90 -9.21 -5.54 15.21
CA THR A 90 -10.60 -5.32 14.78
C THR A 90 -11.26 -4.16 15.53
N ASP A 91 -10.55 -3.54 16.48
CA ASP A 91 -11.00 -2.32 17.14
C ASP A 91 -10.86 -1.16 16.14
N VAL A 92 -11.99 -0.58 15.74
CA VAL A 92 -12.07 0.40 14.65
C VAL A 92 -13.01 1.55 15.04
N PRO A 93 -12.85 2.74 14.44
CA PRO A 93 -13.76 3.85 14.66
C PRO A 93 -15.18 3.47 14.23
N ALA A 94 -16.14 3.61 15.15
CA ALA A 94 -17.54 3.32 14.89
C ALA A 94 -18.26 4.55 14.34
N TYR A 95 -19.25 4.34 13.48
CA TYR A 95 -20.00 5.43 12.83
C TYR A 95 -20.69 6.35 13.84
N ASN A 96 -21.36 5.77 14.84
CA ASN A 96 -22.10 6.52 15.85
C ASN A 96 -21.24 7.44 16.71
N THR A 97 -19.93 7.18 16.83
CA THR A 97 -19.02 7.97 17.67
C THR A 97 -18.12 8.90 16.88
N THR A 98 -17.80 8.57 15.62
CA THR A 98 -16.77 9.28 14.85
C THR A 98 -17.22 9.74 13.46
N GLY A 99 -18.42 9.35 13.04
CA GLY A 99 -18.87 9.51 11.64
C GLY A 99 -18.11 8.63 10.63
N ALA A 100 -17.19 7.77 11.08
CA ALA A 100 -16.45 6.86 10.22
C ALA A 100 -17.31 5.67 9.79
N LEU A 101 -17.34 5.36 8.49
CA LEU A 101 -17.98 4.16 7.95
C LEU A 101 -16.91 3.24 7.38
N GLY A 102 -17.07 1.92 7.51
CA GLY A 102 -16.44 0.96 6.60
C GLY A 102 -15.06 0.41 6.96
N PHE A 103 -14.42 0.83 8.05
CA PHE A 103 -13.15 0.23 8.47
C PHE A 103 -13.36 -1.16 9.07
N SER A 104 -12.65 -2.17 8.53
CA SER A 104 -12.67 -3.54 9.08
C SER A 104 -11.53 -3.81 10.06
N TYR A 105 -10.43 -3.08 9.91
CA TYR A 105 -9.22 -3.27 10.70
C TYR A 105 -8.55 -1.93 11.03
N SER A 106 -7.75 -1.96 12.08
CA SER A 106 -6.77 -0.94 12.43
C SER A 106 -5.41 -1.58 12.69
N MET A 107 -4.35 -0.78 12.70
CA MET A 107 -3.05 -1.20 13.20
C MET A 107 -2.91 -0.74 14.65
N LYS A 108 -2.62 -1.67 15.57
CA LYS A 108 -2.16 -1.38 16.93
C LYS A 108 -0.64 -1.30 16.89
N VAL A 109 -0.06 -0.22 17.42
CA VAL A 109 1.39 -0.03 17.46
C VAL A 109 1.82 0.14 18.91
N THR A 110 2.64 -0.78 19.40
CA THR A 110 3.21 -0.75 20.75
C THR A 110 4.36 0.24 20.81
N SER A 111 4.27 1.18 21.77
CA SER A 111 5.31 2.17 22.06
C SER A 111 6.10 1.75 23.30
N ASN A 112 7.40 2.00 23.30
CA ASN A 112 8.25 1.87 24.48
C ASN A 112 8.24 3.13 25.39
N GLY A 113 7.45 4.15 25.05
CA GLY A 113 7.33 5.39 25.82
C GLY A 113 8.33 6.51 25.46
N SER A 114 9.34 6.23 24.62
CA SER A 114 10.43 7.18 24.31
C SER A 114 10.28 7.93 22.98
N GLY A 115 9.09 7.88 22.37
CA GLY A 115 8.83 8.39 21.03
C GLY A 115 8.93 7.28 19.98
N SER A 116 7.81 7.03 19.33
CA SER A 116 7.54 5.97 18.37
C SER A 116 7.16 6.60 17.04
N THR A 117 7.58 5.98 15.94
CA THR A 117 7.30 6.50 14.60
C THR A 117 6.72 5.42 13.73
N ILE A 118 5.69 5.77 12.96
CA ILE A 118 5.22 4.98 11.82
C ILE A 118 5.22 5.84 10.57
N GLY A 119 5.30 5.19 9.42
CA GLY A 119 5.28 5.91 8.16
C GLY A 119 5.02 5.02 6.96
N GLN A 120 4.89 5.65 5.81
CA GLN A 120 4.82 5.00 4.51
C GLN A 120 5.56 5.88 3.50
N PRO A 121 6.49 5.33 2.71
CA PRO A 121 7.04 6.05 1.56
C PRO A 121 5.99 6.09 0.44
N ILE A 122 5.73 7.27 -0.10
CA ILE A 122 4.92 7.47 -1.30
C ILE A 122 5.85 7.91 -2.40
N GLU A 123 5.84 7.24 -3.52
CA GLU A 123 6.90 7.46 -4.47
C GLU A 123 6.63 8.52 -5.49
N LEU A 124 7.71 9.19 -5.86
CA LEU A 124 7.66 10.20 -6.88
C LEU A 124 7.44 9.57 -8.25
N ILE A 125 6.96 10.38 -9.19
CA ILE A 125 6.76 9.95 -10.58
C ILE A 125 8.08 9.44 -11.16
N ASP A 126 9.16 10.19 -10.89
CA ASP A 126 10.52 9.82 -11.20
C ASP A 126 11.48 10.52 -10.23
N THR A 127 12.76 10.17 -10.29
CA THR A 127 13.82 10.82 -9.51
C THR A 127 13.85 12.32 -9.83
N GLY A 128 13.64 13.14 -8.81
CA GLY A 128 13.55 14.59 -8.92
C GLY A 128 12.28 15.12 -9.56
N VAL A 129 11.28 14.27 -9.83
CA VAL A 129 10.02 14.65 -10.48
C VAL A 129 8.83 14.28 -9.60
N SER A 130 8.26 15.30 -8.95
CA SER A 130 7.15 15.14 -8.03
C SER A 130 5.78 15.29 -8.71
N GLN A 131 4.83 14.44 -8.33
CA GLN A 131 3.39 14.59 -8.60
C GLN A 131 2.72 15.68 -7.76
N PHE A 132 3.45 16.27 -6.80
CA PHE A 132 2.93 17.29 -5.90
C PHE A 132 3.51 18.66 -6.30
N PRO A 133 2.76 19.51 -7.03
CA PRO A 133 3.30 20.77 -7.53
C PRO A 133 3.65 21.73 -6.38
N ASN A 134 4.76 22.46 -6.56
CA ASN A 134 5.23 23.45 -5.58
C ASN A 134 4.14 24.49 -5.25
N GLY A 135 3.96 24.77 -3.97
CA GLY A 135 2.96 25.70 -3.43
C GLY A 135 1.54 25.13 -3.31
N LYS A 136 1.27 23.90 -3.75
CA LYS A 136 -0.04 23.26 -3.58
C LYS A 136 -0.22 22.72 -2.17
N GLN A 137 -1.45 22.84 -1.68
CA GLN A 137 -1.82 22.33 -0.36
C GLN A 137 -2.37 20.91 -0.45
N TYR A 138 -2.02 20.11 0.55
CA TYR A 138 -2.45 18.73 0.72
C TYR A 138 -2.91 18.52 2.14
N THR A 139 -4.05 17.84 2.31
CA THR A 139 -4.57 17.52 3.62
C THR A 139 -4.31 16.05 3.92
N LEU A 140 -3.61 15.81 5.02
CA LEU A 140 -3.56 14.53 5.68
C LEU A 140 -4.76 14.39 6.61
N SER A 141 -5.38 13.22 6.64
CA SER A 141 -6.29 12.83 7.71
C SER A 141 -6.15 11.36 8.07
N PHE A 142 -6.42 11.03 9.32
CA PHE A 142 -6.42 9.67 9.84
C PHE A 142 -7.24 9.58 11.13
N TYR A 143 -7.63 8.37 11.50
CA TYR A 143 -8.25 8.09 12.79
C TYR A 143 -7.19 7.52 13.74
N ALA A 144 -7.21 7.97 14.99
CA ALA A 144 -6.33 7.45 16.03
C ALA A 144 -7.01 7.39 17.39
N LYS A 145 -6.46 6.53 18.26
CA LYS A 145 -6.73 6.52 19.71
C LYS A 145 -5.54 5.93 20.47
N SER A 146 -5.39 6.28 21.74
CA SER A 146 -4.48 5.62 22.65
C SER A 146 -5.07 4.31 23.19
N ASP A 147 -4.21 3.33 23.46
CA ASP A 147 -4.56 2.09 24.18
C ASP A 147 -4.77 2.40 25.68
N SER A 148 -3.97 3.33 26.21
CA SER A 148 -4.06 3.83 27.57
C SER A 148 -3.65 5.30 27.67
N GLY A 149 -4.20 6.01 28.66
CA GLY A 149 -3.87 7.41 28.94
C GLY A 149 -4.14 8.36 27.77
N THR A 150 -3.33 9.41 27.69
CA THR A 150 -3.29 10.37 26.57
C THR A 150 -1.91 10.35 25.92
N GLY A 151 -1.83 10.65 24.64
CA GLY A 151 -0.55 10.74 23.94
C GLY A 151 -0.61 11.71 22.78
N ASP A 152 0.47 12.45 22.58
CA ASP A 152 0.53 13.48 21.55
C ASP A 152 0.89 12.89 20.19
N LEU A 153 0.35 13.51 19.15
CA LEU A 153 0.66 13.22 17.77
C LEU A 153 1.40 14.40 17.17
N SER A 154 2.50 14.10 16.49
CA SER A 154 3.14 15.03 15.57
C SER A 154 3.42 14.35 14.24
N VAL A 155 3.48 15.13 13.19
CA VAL A 155 3.60 14.59 11.83
C VAL A 155 4.58 15.38 11.02
N VAL A 156 5.33 14.69 10.16
CA VAL A 156 6.27 15.30 9.23
C VAL A 156 6.17 14.66 7.86
N VAL A 157 6.41 15.48 6.86
CA VAL A 157 6.40 15.08 5.47
C VAL A 157 7.62 15.69 4.78
N TYR A 158 8.37 14.84 4.07
CA TYR A 158 9.60 15.25 3.41
C TYR A 158 9.72 14.63 2.02
N TYR A 159 10.38 15.31 1.10
CA TYR A 159 11.02 14.63 -0.01
C TYR A 159 12.40 14.12 0.40
N ARG A 160 12.70 12.85 0.07
CA ARG A 160 13.96 12.17 0.42
C ARG A 160 14.34 11.13 -0.63
N ASN A 161 15.54 10.57 -0.49
CA ASN A 161 16.06 9.50 -1.33
C ASN A 161 15.70 8.10 -0.80
N THR A 162 15.59 7.96 0.53
CA THR A 162 15.18 6.71 1.21
C THR A 162 14.38 7.05 2.47
N LYS A 163 13.59 6.10 2.97
CA LYS A 163 12.68 6.33 4.11
C LYS A 163 13.38 6.66 5.43
N PHE A 164 14.62 6.19 5.65
CA PHE A 164 15.36 6.36 6.92
C PHE A 164 16.59 7.28 6.84
N SER A 165 16.79 7.97 5.71
CA SER A 165 17.91 8.89 5.53
C SER A 165 17.45 10.32 5.33
N ASN A 166 18.17 11.27 5.92
CA ASN A 166 17.96 12.70 5.72
C ASN A 166 18.74 13.27 4.52
N THR A 167 19.40 12.42 3.72
CA THR A 167 20.13 12.85 2.51
C THR A 167 19.20 13.54 1.52
N ASN A 168 19.60 14.73 1.04
CA ASN A 168 18.84 15.59 0.11
C ASN A 168 17.41 15.90 0.59
N GLN A 169 17.17 15.89 1.89
CA GLN A 169 15.84 16.11 2.45
C GLN A 169 15.30 17.50 2.11
N VAL A 170 14.05 17.56 1.69
CA VAL A 170 13.29 18.81 1.55
C VAL A 170 11.99 18.71 2.34
N ASN A 171 11.78 19.62 3.29
CA ASN A 171 10.64 19.57 4.20
C ASN A 171 9.41 20.21 3.58
N TRP A 172 8.27 19.55 3.70
CA TRP A 172 6.99 20.20 3.45
C TRP A 172 6.66 21.15 4.60
N GLU A 173 5.92 22.21 4.27
CA GLU A 173 5.54 23.23 5.25
C GLU A 173 4.14 22.95 5.80
N PRO A 174 3.86 23.19 7.09
CA PRO A 174 4.79 23.59 8.14
C PRO A 174 5.89 22.56 8.44
N ASN A 175 7.14 23.01 8.51
CA ASN A 175 8.29 22.19 8.87
C ASN A 175 8.35 21.89 10.39
N HIS A 176 9.21 20.94 10.81
CA HIS A 176 9.49 20.55 12.21
C HIS A 176 8.32 19.97 13.02
N ALA A 177 7.91 18.75 12.69
CA ALA A 177 6.99 17.91 13.48
C ALA A 177 5.84 18.68 14.16
N PRO A 178 5.02 19.40 13.40
CA PRO A 178 3.86 20.10 13.96
C PRO A 178 3.01 19.16 14.81
N HIS A 179 2.62 19.65 15.98
CA HIS A 179 1.66 18.97 16.84
C HIS A 179 0.30 18.93 16.13
N VAL A 180 -0.20 17.72 15.87
CA VAL A 180 -1.48 17.48 15.20
C VAL A 180 -2.63 17.47 16.20
N GLY A 181 -2.35 17.03 17.43
CA GLY A 181 -3.31 16.93 18.50
C GLY A 181 -2.93 15.87 19.53
N THR A 182 -3.75 15.76 20.57
CA THR A 182 -3.59 14.76 21.62
C THR A 182 -4.67 13.67 21.46
N MET A 183 -4.25 12.41 21.51
CA MET A 183 -5.12 11.23 21.54
C MET A 183 -5.63 10.96 22.94
N GLY A 184 -6.91 10.60 23.02
CA GLY A 184 -7.48 9.89 24.16
C GLY A 184 -7.81 8.44 23.80
N ARG A 185 -8.54 7.77 24.72
CA ARG A 185 -8.94 6.36 24.55
C ARG A 185 -10.10 6.15 23.56
N GLY A 186 -10.74 7.23 23.14
CA GLY A 186 -11.78 7.20 22.11
C GLY A 186 -11.18 7.44 20.73
N TRP A 187 -11.72 6.78 19.71
CA TRP A 187 -11.37 7.08 18.33
C TRP A 187 -11.70 8.52 17.98
N GLN A 188 -10.74 9.24 17.43
CA GLN A 188 -10.89 10.61 16.96
C GLN A 188 -10.27 10.74 15.57
N ARG A 189 -10.83 11.64 14.75
CA ARG A 189 -10.26 11.98 13.45
C ARG A 189 -9.31 13.16 13.62
N TYR A 190 -8.09 13.00 13.13
CA TYR A 190 -7.08 14.05 13.05
C TYR A 190 -6.90 14.46 11.60
N SER A 191 -6.61 15.74 11.39
CA SER A 191 -6.27 16.26 10.07
C SER A 191 -5.24 17.37 10.17
N PHE A 192 -4.35 17.42 9.20
CA PHE A 192 -3.31 18.44 9.13
C PHE A 192 -3.04 18.83 7.67
N VAL A 193 -2.85 20.11 7.41
CA VAL A 193 -2.64 20.64 6.05
C VAL A 193 -1.16 20.95 5.88
N PHE A 194 -0.60 20.48 4.77
CA PHE A 194 0.76 20.79 4.34
C PHE A 194 0.75 21.54 3.02
N THR A 195 1.83 22.26 2.75
CA THR A 195 2.15 22.87 1.46
C THR A 195 3.39 22.20 0.88
N ALA A 196 3.27 21.68 -0.34
CA ALA A 196 4.37 21.02 -1.03
C ALA A 196 5.43 22.04 -1.47
N PRO A 197 6.72 21.83 -1.16
CA PRO A 197 7.83 22.65 -1.63
C PRO A 197 8.28 22.18 -3.03
N ALA A 198 9.29 22.84 -3.59
CA ALA A 198 10.01 22.31 -4.74
C ALA A 198 10.80 21.04 -4.36
N VAL A 199 10.76 20.02 -5.21
CA VAL A 199 11.49 18.76 -4.99
C VAL A 199 12.97 18.89 -5.38
N ASN A 200 13.89 18.19 -4.70
CA ASN A 200 15.29 18.11 -5.10
C ASN A 200 15.49 17.08 -6.21
N SER A 201 16.43 17.33 -7.13
CA SER A 201 16.71 16.48 -8.31
C SER A 201 17.03 15.01 -7.99
N ASN A 202 17.47 14.69 -6.77
CA ASN A 202 17.83 13.33 -6.38
C ASN A 202 16.76 12.62 -5.54
N ASN A 203 15.67 13.30 -5.17
CA ASN A 203 14.63 12.69 -4.35
C ASN A 203 13.84 11.66 -5.15
N THR A 204 13.44 10.58 -4.50
CA THR A 204 12.73 9.45 -5.12
C THR A 204 11.38 9.17 -4.45
N MET A 205 11.16 9.74 -3.26
CA MET A 205 9.93 9.55 -2.50
C MET A 205 9.54 10.77 -1.67
N LEU A 206 8.26 10.83 -1.36
CA LEU A 206 7.67 11.53 -0.23
C LEU A 206 7.66 10.58 0.98
N ALA A 207 8.46 10.89 2.00
CA ALA A 207 8.46 10.18 3.27
C ALA A 207 7.45 10.83 4.22
N PHE A 208 6.42 10.07 4.59
CA PHE A 208 5.49 10.42 5.66
C PHE A 208 5.94 9.77 6.97
N GLU A 209 6.01 10.55 8.05
CA GLU A 209 6.30 10.03 9.39
C GLU A 209 5.34 10.64 10.42
N LEU A 210 4.60 9.77 11.11
CA LEU A 210 3.76 10.09 12.25
C LEU A 210 4.47 9.66 13.53
N ASN A 211 4.64 10.60 14.45
CA ASN A 211 5.30 10.39 15.73
C ASN A 211 4.28 10.44 16.87
N PHE A 212 4.48 9.58 17.86
CA PHE A 212 3.62 9.43 19.04
C PHE A 212 4.41 8.82 20.18
N ASN A 213 3.91 8.87 21.42
CA ASN A 213 4.65 8.39 22.60
C ASN A 213 3.96 7.26 23.38
N VAL A 214 2.70 6.94 23.09
CA VAL A 214 1.93 5.88 23.78
C VAL A 214 1.55 4.76 22.83
N THR A 215 1.29 3.56 23.33
CA THR A 215 0.69 2.50 22.50
C THR A 215 -0.65 2.99 21.96
N ALA A 216 -0.84 2.89 20.65
CA ALA A 216 -1.96 3.54 19.96
C ALA A 216 -2.49 2.70 18.79
N TYR A 217 -3.70 3.01 18.35
CA TYR A 217 -4.34 2.41 17.19
C TYR A 217 -4.51 3.46 16.10
N PHE A 218 -4.32 3.04 14.86
CA PHE A 218 -4.44 3.91 13.68
C PHE A 218 -5.18 3.22 12.54
N THR A 219 -5.99 3.98 11.81
CA THR A 219 -6.61 3.56 10.54
C THR A 219 -7.07 4.78 9.74
N GLY A 220 -7.47 4.58 8.49
CA GLY A 220 -8.03 5.61 7.64
C GLY A 220 -7.05 6.70 7.21
N PHE A 221 -5.79 6.34 6.97
CA PHE A 221 -4.78 7.28 6.46
C PHE A 221 -5.13 7.73 5.05
N GLN A 222 -5.37 9.03 4.91
CA GLN A 222 -5.64 9.68 3.62
C GLN A 222 -4.80 10.94 3.47
N LEU A 223 -4.02 11.02 2.40
CA LEU A 223 -3.41 12.24 1.92
C LEU A 223 -4.10 12.60 0.61
N GLU A 224 -4.60 13.82 0.51
CA GLU A 224 -5.33 14.29 -0.67
C GLU A 224 -4.98 15.74 -1.02
N GLU A 225 -5.09 16.11 -2.30
CA GLU A 225 -4.88 17.49 -2.73
C GLU A 225 -6.05 18.37 -2.27
N GLY A 226 -5.70 19.53 -1.69
CA GLY A 226 -6.63 20.54 -1.23
C GLY A 226 -6.46 20.85 0.26
N PRO A 227 -7.09 21.94 0.74
CA PRO A 227 -6.96 22.40 2.11
C PRO A 227 -7.95 21.76 3.10
N GLN A 228 -8.79 20.82 2.66
CA GLN A 228 -9.87 20.25 3.46
C GLN A 228 -9.83 18.72 3.42
N ALA A 229 -9.99 18.11 4.60
CA ALA A 229 -10.11 16.67 4.74
C ALA A 229 -11.50 16.23 4.28
N THR A 230 -11.58 15.43 3.22
CA THR A 230 -12.84 14.87 2.73
C THR A 230 -13.08 13.50 3.36
N PRO A 231 -14.28 12.88 3.25
CA PRO A 231 -14.48 11.51 3.71
C PRO A 231 -13.45 10.52 3.13
N PHE A 232 -13.13 9.48 3.89
CA PHE A 232 -12.15 8.47 3.46
C PHE A 232 -12.60 7.79 2.16
N GLU A 233 -11.70 7.68 1.19
CA GLU A 233 -11.91 6.96 -0.07
C GLU A 233 -11.66 5.46 0.12
N PHE A 234 -12.74 4.68 0.06
CA PHE A 234 -12.65 3.23 0.00
C PHE A 234 -12.51 2.76 -1.44
N THR A 235 -11.37 2.16 -1.76
CA THR A 235 -11.15 1.45 -3.03
C THR A 235 -11.60 -0.01 -2.92
N ASN A 236 -11.65 -0.73 -4.04
CA ASN A 236 -11.91 -2.17 -4.01
C ASN A 236 -10.73 -2.91 -3.35
N LYS A 237 -11.02 -3.95 -2.54
CA LYS A 237 -9.98 -4.79 -1.90
C LYS A 237 -9.02 -5.42 -2.90
N ALA A 238 -9.50 -5.84 -4.08
CA ALA A 238 -8.66 -6.43 -5.12
C ALA A 238 -7.67 -5.42 -5.70
N GLU A 239 -8.10 -4.18 -5.93
CA GLU A 239 -7.24 -3.08 -6.39
C GLU A 239 -6.21 -2.70 -5.33
N GLU A 240 -6.63 -2.64 -4.07
CA GLU A 240 -5.71 -2.37 -2.95
C GLU A 240 -4.65 -3.44 -2.84
N LEU A 241 -5.06 -4.72 -2.89
CA LEU A 241 -4.15 -5.85 -2.85
C LEU A 241 -3.18 -5.82 -4.03
N ALA A 242 -3.66 -5.53 -5.24
CA ALA A 242 -2.81 -5.40 -6.42
C ALA A 242 -1.77 -4.29 -6.23
N LEU A 243 -2.11 -3.16 -5.59
CA LEU A 243 -1.16 -2.09 -5.31
C LEU A 243 -0.14 -2.47 -4.24
N CYS A 244 -0.58 -3.10 -3.15
CA CYS A 244 0.30 -3.67 -2.12
C CYS A 244 1.29 -4.69 -2.70
N GLN A 245 0.79 -5.57 -3.58
CA GLN A 245 1.57 -6.63 -4.21
C GLN A 245 2.69 -6.13 -5.13
N ARG A 246 2.66 -4.86 -5.56
CA ARG A 246 3.79 -4.26 -6.29
C ARG A 246 5.02 -4.04 -5.43
N TYR A 247 4.84 -3.94 -4.11
CA TYR A 247 5.90 -3.62 -3.13
C TYR A 247 6.31 -4.82 -2.31
N PHE A 248 5.36 -5.70 -2.01
CA PHE A 248 5.66 -6.94 -1.32
C PHE A 248 4.76 -8.06 -1.77
N PHE A 249 5.32 -9.22 -1.98
CA PHE A 249 4.55 -10.42 -2.24
C PHE A 249 5.10 -11.58 -1.42
N ARG A 250 4.21 -12.26 -0.70
CA ARG A 250 4.52 -13.50 0.00
C ARG A 250 3.80 -14.64 -0.68
N MET A 251 4.56 -15.61 -1.18
CA MET A 251 4.03 -16.91 -1.59
C MET A 251 4.04 -17.83 -0.37
N LYS A 252 2.86 -18.32 0.00
CA LYS A 252 2.69 -19.30 1.08
C LYS A 252 1.79 -20.44 0.59
N PRO A 253 2.14 -21.71 0.82
CA PRO A 253 1.33 -22.85 0.45
C PRO A 253 0.02 -22.87 1.24
N ALA A 254 -1.09 -23.23 0.58
CA ALA A 254 -2.33 -23.53 1.27
C ALA A 254 -2.32 -24.96 1.84
N ASN A 255 -1.64 -25.88 1.15
CA ASN A 255 -1.61 -27.31 1.47
C ASN A 255 -0.16 -27.80 1.58
N ASN A 256 0.03 -28.93 2.26
CA ASN A 256 1.28 -29.68 2.19
C ASN A 256 1.56 -30.06 0.72
N TYR A 257 2.84 -30.13 0.34
CA TYR A 257 3.26 -30.53 -1.02
C TYR A 257 2.79 -29.57 -2.12
N SER A 258 2.58 -28.29 -1.78
CA SER A 258 2.21 -27.28 -2.78
C SER A 258 3.43 -26.86 -3.59
N SER A 259 3.25 -26.70 -4.90
CA SER A 259 4.27 -26.16 -5.79
C SER A 259 4.34 -24.63 -5.69
N TYR A 260 5.56 -24.11 -5.56
CA TYR A 260 5.86 -22.70 -5.75
C TYR A 260 6.12 -22.37 -7.22
N GLY A 261 6.76 -23.28 -7.95
CA GLY A 261 6.95 -23.15 -9.40
C GLY A 261 7.76 -24.29 -10.00
N MET A 262 8.00 -24.16 -11.30
CA MET A 262 8.63 -25.17 -12.14
C MET A 262 9.80 -24.55 -12.89
N GLY A 263 10.78 -25.38 -13.23
CA GLY A 263 11.78 -25.05 -14.23
C GLY A 263 12.62 -26.26 -14.57
N GLY A 264 13.93 -26.10 -14.72
CA GLY A 264 14.81 -27.15 -15.22
C GLY A 264 16.13 -27.23 -14.46
N ALA A 265 16.65 -28.45 -14.32
CA ALA A 265 17.99 -28.68 -13.81
C ALA A 265 19.02 -28.19 -14.84
N TYR A 266 19.94 -27.34 -14.38
CA TYR A 266 21.08 -26.86 -15.16
C TYR A 266 22.27 -27.82 -15.05
N SER A 267 22.46 -28.42 -13.87
CA SER A 267 23.54 -29.36 -13.56
C SER A 267 23.07 -30.46 -12.61
N SER A 268 23.99 -31.26 -12.08
CA SER A 268 23.70 -32.24 -11.04
C SER A 268 23.40 -31.64 -9.67
N THR A 269 23.68 -30.34 -9.47
CA THR A 269 23.53 -29.66 -8.18
C THR A 269 22.72 -28.36 -8.26
N GLN A 270 22.30 -27.95 -9.46
CA GLN A 270 21.62 -26.67 -9.67
C GLN A 270 20.42 -26.81 -10.59
N ALA A 271 19.33 -26.15 -10.23
CA ALA A 271 18.12 -25.99 -11.02
C ALA A 271 17.66 -24.53 -11.02
N VAL A 272 16.94 -24.12 -12.05
CA VAL A 272 16.28 -22.81 -12.10
C VAL A 272 14.77 -23.02 -12.00
N ALA A 273 14.09 -22.21 -11.21
CA ALA A 273 12.63 -22.19 -11.10
C ALA A 273 12.07 -20.80 -11.38
N PHE A 274 10.99 -20.73 -12.16
CA PHE A 274 10.31 -19.48 -12.50
C PHE A 274 9.21 -19.15 -11.50
N MET A 275 9.29 -17.96 -10.91
CA MET A 275 8.30 -17.39 -10.01
C MET A 275 7.50 -16.32 -10.72
N TYR A 276 6.18 -16.49 -10.79
CA TYR A 276 5.27 -15.51 -11.38
C TYR A 276 4.64 -14.66 -10.29
N PHE A 277 4.64 -13.36 -10.50
CA PHE A 277 4.00 -12.42 -9.59
C PHE A 277 2.55 -12.16 -10.04
N PRO A 278 1.59 -12.03 -9.11
CA PRO A 278 0.20 -11.67 -9.45
C PRO A 278 0.09 -10.34 -10.18
N VAL A 279 1.01 -9.42 -9.89
CA VAL A 279 1.19 -8.12 -10.54
C VAL A 279 2.69 -7.87 -10.72
N PRO A 280 3.10 -7.06 -11.71
CA PRO A 280 4.50 -6.68 -11.84
C PRO A 280 5.00 -5.96 -10.59
N MET A 281 6.08 -6.48 -9.99
CA MET A 281 6.80 -5.83 -8.90
C MET A 281 7.35 -4.49 -9.39
N ARG A 282 7.36 -3.50 -8.51
CA ARG A 282 7.70 -2.13 -8.88
C ARG A 282 9.17 -1.97 -9.25
N VAL A 283 10.06 -2.51 -8.42
CA VAL A 283 11.51 -2.56 -8.63
C VAL A 283 11.99 -3.99 -8.43
N SER A 284 13.27 -4.24 -8.72
CA SER A 284 13.88 -5.56 -8.55
C SER A 284 13.72 -6.04 -7.11
N PRO A 285 12.86 -7.05 -6.84
CA PRO A 285 12.59 -7.43 -5.47
C PRO A 285 13.79 -8.15 -4.89
N SER A 286 14.15 -7.85 -3.65
CA SER A 286 14.95 -8.76 -2.84
C SER A 286 14.15 -10.04 -2.56
N PHE A 287 14.84 -11.15 -2.40
CA PHE A 287 14.25 -12.46 -2.18
C PHE A 287 14.73 -13.02 -0.85
N SER A 288 13.80 -13.54 -0.05
CA SER A 288 14.09 -14.34 1.12
C SER A 288 13.08 -15.48 1.24
N TYR A 289 13.42 -16.47 2.06
CA TYR A 289 12.55 -17.59 2.34
C TYR A 289 12.66 -18.02 3.80
N SER A 290 11.67 -18.75 4.27
CA SER A 290 11.65 -19.33 5.61
C SER A 290 11.07 -20.74 5.60
N GLY A 291 11.35 -21.47 6.67
CA GLY A 291 10.94 -22.85 6.88
C GLY A 291 11.86 -23.86 6.20
N ALA A 292 11.69 -25.14 6.55
CA ALA A 292 12.34 -26.24 5.86
C ALA A 292 11.73 -26.41 4.47
N LEU A 293 12.48 -26.08 3.43
CA LEU A 293 12.09 -26.32 2.05
C LEU A 293 12.59 -27.70 1.64
N SER A 294 11.73 -28.45 0.97
CA SER A 294 12.17 -29.55 0.12
C SER A 294 12.28 -29.08 -1.32
N THR A 295 12.92 -29.91 -2.11
CA THR A 295 12.87 -29.85 -3.56
C THR A 295 12.29 -31.15 -4.07
N PHE A 296 11.35 -31.10 -5.01
CA PHE A 296 10.83 -32.30 -5.64
C PHE A 296 11.47 -32.45 -7.02
N TYR A 297 12.27 -33.48 -7.16
CA TYR A 297 12.71 -33.97 -8.45
C TYR A 297 11.62 -34.86 -9.05
N ASP A 298 11.28 -34.57 -10.31
CA ASP A 298 10.74 -35.49 -11.31
C ASP A 298 9.60 -36.46 -10.89
N LYS A 299 8.39 -36.22 -11.45
CA LYS A 299 7.24 -37.13 -11.32
C LYS A 299 7.41 -38.44 -12.12
N VAL A 300 8.45 -38.56 -12.95
CA VAL A 300 8.77 -39.76 -13.75
C VAL A 300 9.84 -40.63 -13.06
N GLY A 301 10.65 -40.07 -12.16
CA GLY A 301 11.79 -40.75 -11.52
C GLY A 301 11.63 -41.14 -10.05
N GLY A 302 10.57 -40.71 -9.36
CA GLY A 302 10.26 -41.16 -8.00
C GLY A 302 11.38 -40.92 -6.98
N PHE A 303 11.72 -39.66 -6.69
CA PHE A 303 12.64 -39.31 -5.59
C PHE A 303 12.06 -38.19 -4.70
N ASN A 304 11.94 -38.49 -3.41
CA ASN A 304 11.70 -37.56 -2.29
C ASN A 304 13.04 -37.31 -1.61
N SER A 305 13.53 -36.07 -1.58
CA SER A 305 14.73 -35.75 -0.80
C SER A 305 14.55 -34.45 -0.02
N SER A 306 13.94 -34.58 1.14
CA SER A 306 14.04 -33.64 2.27
C SER A 306 15.47 -33.19 2.55
N GLY A 307 16.43 -34.08 2.29
CA GLY A 307 17.81 -33.95 2.75
C GLY A 307 18.79 -33.33 1.75
N ASP A 308 18.40 -33.14 0.49
CA ASP A 308 19.32 -32.67 -0.55
C ASP A 308 19.22 -31.17 -0.81
N PHE A 309 18.19 -30.49 -0.28
CA PHE A 309 18.07 -29.05 -0.41
C PHE A 309 19.17 -28.32 0.36
N THR A 310 19.94 -27.49 -0.35
CA THR A 310 21.03 -26.72 0.28
C THR A 310 20.69 -25.25 0.40
N ASN A 311 20.29 -24.59 -0.70
CA ASN A 311 20.06 -23.14 -0.72
C ASN A 311 19.20 -22.72 -1.90
N ILE A 312 18.55 -21.55 -1.79
CA ILE A 312 17.95 -20.83 -2.93
C ILE A 312 18.49 -19.42 -2.97
N THR A 313 18.92 -19.00 -4.15
CA THR A 313 19.29 -17.61 -4.41
C THR A 313 18.52 -17.06 -5.58
N LYS A 314 18.28 -15.75 -5.57
CA LYS A 314 17.80 -15.04 -6.74
C LYS A 314 18.93 -14.98 -7.77
N THR A 315 18.63 -15.33 -9.02
CA THR A 315 19.63 -15.26 -10.12
C THR A 315 19.30 -14.23 -11.17
N GLN A 316 18.07 -14.21 -11.67
CA GLN A 316 17.69 -13.26 -12.72
C GLN A 316 16.35 -12.61 -12.42
N THR A 317 16.28 -11.34 -12.80
CA THR A 317 15.04 -10.55 -12.74
C THR A 317 14.60 -10.29 -14.16
N MET A 318 13.38 -10.71 -14.49
CA MET A 318 12.87 -10.57 -15.85
C MET A 318 11.78 -9.51 -15.87
N GLY A 319 12.05 -8.42 -16.60
CA GLY A 319 11.20 -7.25 -16.66
C GLY A 319 12.01 -5.98 -16.88
N THR A 320 11.33 -4.83 -16.87
CA THR A 320 11.97 -3.52 -17.01
C THR A 320 11.40 -2.55 -15.98
N ALA A 321 12.11 -1.46 -15.70
CA ALA A 321 11.56 -0.40 -14.84
C ALA A 321 10.25 0.21 -15.40
N LEU A 322 10.05 0.16 -16.73
CA LEU A 322 8.88 0.73 -17.41
C LEU A 322 7.63 -0.14 -17.26
N THR A 323 7.78 -1.46 -17.38
CA THR A 323 6.66 -2.43 -17.32
C THR A 323 6.50 -3.07 -15.93
N GLY A 324 7.43 -2.80 -15.02
CA GLY A 324 7.63 -3.58 -13.80
C GLY A 324 8.23 -4.94 -14.08
N ILE A 325 8.38 -5.73 -13.03
CA ILE A 325 8.99 -7.06 -13.05
C ILE A 325 7.90 -8.11 -12.83
N PRO A 326 7.42 -8.79 -13.88
CA PRO A 326 6.35 -9.79 -13.77
C PRO A 326 6.80 -11.15 -13.25
N HIS A 327 8.09 -11.48 -13.35
CA HIS A 327 8.62 -12.76 -12.86
C HIS A 327 10.08 -12.68 -12.44
N LEU A 328 10.49 -13.66 -11.64
CA LEU A 328 11.85 -13.83 -11.14
C LEU A 328 12.31 -15.26 -11.36
N GLU A 329 13.59 -15.44 -11.69
CA GLU A 329 14.26 -16.74 -11.65
C GLU A 329 14.96 -16.95 -10.32
N LEU A 330 14.69 -18.10 -9.72
CA LEU A 330 15.37 -18.58 -8.53
C LEU A 330 16.30 -19.73 -8.91
N LEU A 331 17.57 -19.63 -8.51
CA LEU A 331 18.51 -20.73 -8.55
C LEU A 331 18.39 -21.55 -7.29
N VAL A 332 18.02 -22.81 -7.48
CA VAL A 332 17.88 -23.80 -6.44
C VAL A 332 19.15 -24.64 -6.46
N THR A 333 19.85 -24.69 -5.32
CA THR A 333 21.03 -25.53 -5.12
C THR A 333 20.66 -26.74 -4.29
N VAL A 334 21.00 -27.91 -4.81
CA VAL A 334 20.86 -29.20 -4.14
C VAL A 334 22.22 -29.88 -4.01
N ALA A 335 22.33 -30.83 -3.09
CA ALA A 335 23.58 -31.54 -2.81
C ALA A 335 24.04 -32.40 -4.00
N SER A 336 23.11 -33.14 -4.63
CA SER A 336 23.36 -33.96 -5.83
C SER A 336 22.04 -34.41 -6.46
N GLY A 337 22.09 -35.27 -7.48
CA GLY A 337 20.90 -35.95 -8.05
C GLY A 337 20.24 -35.25 -9.23
N GLY A 338 20.65 -34.04 -9.58
CA GLY A 338 20.19 -33.36 -10.79
C GLY A 338 20.68 -34.02 -12.08
N THR A 339 19.90 -33.90 -13.14
CA THR A 339 20.32 -34.23 -14.51
C THR A 339 20.01 -33.03 -15.39
N SER A 340 21.02 -32.47 -16.04
CA SER A 340 20.87 -31.29 -16.88
C SER A 340 19.79 -31.51 -17.94
N GLY A 341 18.87 -30.56 -18.07
CA GLY A 341 17.74 -30.63 -19.00
C GLY A 341 16.47 -31.28 -18.44
N ASN A 342 16.53 -31.93 -17.27
CA ASN A 342 15.33 -32.52 -16.67
C ASN A 342 14.43 -31.46 -16.03
N PRO A 343 13.09 -31.65 -16.08
CA PRO A 343 12.16 -30.76 -15.39
C PRO A 343 12.30 -30.88 -13.87
N PHE A 344 12.09 -29.76 -13.20
CA PHE A 344 12.22 -29.60 -11.75
C PHE A 344 10.99 -28.87 -11.19
N ILE A 345 10.49 -29.30 -10.03
CA ILE A 345 9.40 -28.63 -9.31
C ILE A 345 9.88 -28.20 -7.93
N LEU A 346 9.83 -26.89 -7.68
CA LEU A 346 10.03 -26.34 -6.36
C LEU A 346 8.72 -26.44 -5.58
N ALA A 347 8.69 -27.22 -4.49
CA ALA A 347 7.48 -27.48 -3.71
C ALA A 347 7.80 -27.71 -2.23
N THR A 348 6.79 -27.62 -1.37
CA THR A 348 6.95 -27.77 0.09
C THR A 348 6.95 -29.20 0.56
N GLU A 349 7.70 -29.53 1.61
CA GLU A 349 7.70 -30.91 2.14
C GLU A 349 6.79 -31.07 3.32
N ASN A 350 5.65 -31.71 3.12
CA ASN A 350 4.76 -32.05 4.23
C ASN A 350 4.49 -30.90 5.22
N THR A 351 4.54 -29.66 4.74
CA THR A 351 4.52 -28.47 5.58
C THR A 351 3.86 -27.31 4.86
N THR A 352 3.18 -26.49 5.65
CA THR A 352 2.64 -25.19 5.24
C THR A 352 3.39 -24.02 5.89
N ASN A 353 4.43 -24.31 6.67
CA ASN A 353 5.20 -23.31 7.42
C ASN A 353 6.35 -22.71 6.62
N THR A 354 6.41 -22.97 5.32
CA THR A 354 7.37 -22.32 4.41
C THR A 354 6.73 -21.09 3.75
N HIS A 355 7.57 -20.16 3.33
CA HIS A 355 7.13 -19.07 2.46
C HIS A 355 8.30 -18.47 1.70
N PHE A 356 7.99 -17.86 0.56
CA PHE A 356 8.90 -17.00 -0.19
C PHE A 356 8.43 -15.56 -0.09
N ASP A 357 9.35 -14.68 0.22
CA ASP A 357 9.13 -13.25 0.34
C ASP A 357 9.88 -12.52 -0.77
N PHE A 358 9.15 -11.68 -1.48
CA PHE A 358 9.66 -10.81 -2.52
C PHE A 358 9.40 -9.37 -2.10
N ASP A 359 10.47 -8.64 -1.80
CA ASP A 359 10.39 -7.30 -1.23
C ASP A 359 11.01 -6.26 -2.17
N ALA A 360 10.18 -5.34 -2.65
CA ALA A 360 10.50 -4.24 -3.54
C ALA A 360 10.23 -2.86 -2.90
N GLU A 361 10.24 -2.79 -1.57
CA GLU A 361 10.23 -1.52 -0.84
C GLU A 361 11.58 -0.77 -0.98
N MET A 362 11.54 0.57 -0.95
CA MET A 362 12.72 1.45 -1.03
C MET A 362 13.21 1.99 0.30
#